data_AF-A0A2A5C6C4-F1
#
_entry.id   AF-A0A2A5C6C4-F1
#
_cell.length_a   1.000
_cell.length_b   1.000
_cell.length_c   1.000
_cell.angle_alpha   90.00
_cell.angle_beta   90.00
_cell.angle_gamma   90.00
#
_symmetry.space_group_name_H-M   'P 1'
#
loop_
_entity.id
_entity.type
_entity.pdbx_description
1 polymer ?
#
loop_
_entity_poly.entity_id
_entity_poly.type
_entity_poly.pdbx_seq_one_letter_code
_entity_poly.pdbx_strand_id
1 'polypeptide(L)' 'MNIKITKRYNKQKVMATKPTLMGVVIGIKFYEHPVFGDEVPLIADTGKQFGLSEFWEIPPLIELI' A
#
# COMPACT_ATOMS: atom_id res chain seq x y z
N MET A 1 -14.97 0.43 -2.40
CA MET A 1 -13.49 0.49 -2.37
C MET A 1 -12.99 1.73 -1.66
N ASN A 2 -13.13 1.74 -0.32
CA ASN A 2 -12.61 2.82 0.52
C ASN A 2 -11.34 2.33 1.22
N ILE A 3 -10.20 2.36 0.52
CA ILE A 3 -8.91 2.37 1.24
C ILE A 3 -8.62 3.80 1.62
N LYS A 4 -8.42 4.04 2.92
CA LYS A 4 -7.95 5.32 3.40
C LYS A 4 -6.44 5.42 3.28
N ILE A 5 -5.96 6.34 2.45
CA ILE A 5 -4.54 6.70 2.43
C ILE A 5 -4.28 7.71 3.56
N THR A 6 -3.61 7.27 4.60
CA THR A 6 -3.30 8.08 5.79
C THR A 6 -2.18 9.10 5.52
N LYS A 7 -1.23 8.73 4.65
CA LYS A 7 -0.13 9.60 4.20
C LYS A 7 0.18 9.39 2.73
N ARG A 8 0.10 10.46 1.92
CA ARG A 8 0.41 10.39 0.49
C ARG A 8 1.91 10.39 0.23
N TYR A 9 2.33 9.61 -0.76
CA TYR A 9 3.73 9.54 -1.19
C TYR A 9 3.90 9.88 -2.67
N ASN A 10 5.11 10.30 -3.04
CA ASN A 10 5.49 10.38 -4.44
C ASN A 10 5.81 8.95 -4.94
N LYS A 11 4.96 8.44 -5.84
CA LYS A 11 5.06 7.08 -6.38
C LYS A 11 6.40 6.79 -7.02
N GLN A 12 6.92 7.70 -7.86
CA GLN A 12 8.20 7.48 -8.55
C GLN A 12 9.36 7.33 -7.56
N LYS A 13 9.40 8.17 -6.53
CA LYS A 13 10.44 8.11 -5.49
C LYS A 13 10.40 6.82 -4.69
N VAL A 14 9.20 6.40 -4.26
CA VAL A 14 9.06 5.15 -3.50
C VAL A 14 9.38 3.95 -4.38
N MET A 15 8.84 3.87 -5.60
CA MET A 15 9.10 2.72 -6.48
C MET A 15 10.58 2.60 -6.90
N ALA A 16 11.34 3.71 -6.94
CA ALA A 16 12.79 3.69 -7.19
C ALA A 16 13.57 2.94 -6.10
N THR A 17 13.03 2.83 -4.89
CA THR A 17 13.61 2.02 -3.79
C THR A 17 13.34 0.52 -3.91
N LYS A 18 12.57 0.10 -4.94
CA LYS A 18 12.15 -1.30 -5.18
C LYS A 18 11.46 -1.94 -3.96
N PRO A 19 10.37 -1.34 -3.45
CA PRO A 19 9.64 -1.89 -2.31
C PRO A 19 9.07 -3.27 -2.65
N THR A 20 9.03 -4.17 -1.65
CA THR A 20 8.50 -5.52 -1.81
C THR A 20 7.00 -5.48 -2.06
N LEU A 21 6.53 -6.08 -3.16
CA LEU A 21 5.10 -6.28 -3.40
C LEU A 21 4.62 -7.42 -2.51
N MET A 22 3.75 -7.10 -1.55
CA MET A 22 3.17 -8.07 -0.62
C MET A 22 1.98 -8.80 -1.25
N GLY A 23 1.20 -8.11 -2.09
CA GLY A 23 0.04 -8.71 -2.72
C GLY A 23 -0.81 -7.74 -3.52
N VAL A 24 -1.82 -8.29 -4.19
CA VAL A 24 -2.79 -7.53 -4.97
C VAL A 24 -4.19 -8.02 -4.61
N VAL A 25 -5.07 -7.10 -4.21
CA VAL A 25 -6.47 -7.41 -3.91
C VAL A 25 -7.33 -6.44 -4.70
N ILE A 26 -8.24 -6.96 -5.53
CA ILE A 26 -9.15 -6.17 -6.38
C ILE A 26 -8.46 -5.05 -7.17
N GLY A 27 -7.26 -5.34 -7.70
CA GLY A 27 -6.47 -4.39 -8.50
C GLY A 27 -5.68 -3.36 -7.68
N ILE A 28 -5.81 -3.36 -6.35
CA ILE A 28 -4.98 -2.54 -5.45
C ILE A 28 -3.72 -3.31 -5.12
N LYS A 29 -2.57 -2.69 -5.33
CA LYS A 29 -1.27 -3.27 -4.99
C LYS A 29 -0.83 -2.79 -3.62
N PHE A 30 -0.38 -3.71 -2.79
CA PHE A 30 0.14 -3.41 -1.46
C PHE A 30 1.62 -3.75 -1.40
N TYR A 31 2.42 -2.81 -0.91
CA TYR A 31 3.85 -2.94 -0.77
C TYR A 31 4.27 -2.76 0.67
N GLU A 32 5.29 -3.48 1.08
CA GLU A 32 6.01 -3.21 2.33
C GLU A 32 6.75 -1.87 2.24
N HIS A 33 6.88 -1.16 3.36
CA HIS A 33 7.57 0.12 3.36
C HIS A 33 9.09 -0.09 3.21
N PRO A 34 9.76 0.49 2.20
CA PRO A 34 11.14 0.15 1.84
C PRO A 34 12.19 0.55 2.89
N VAL A 35 11.83 1.45 3.81
CA VAL A 35 12.72 1.94 4.88
C VAL A 35 12.33 1.40 6.26
N PHE A 36 11.04 1.14 6.47
CA PHE A 36 10.50 0.84 7.80
C PHE A 36 9.98 -0.59 7.90
N GLY A 37 9.97 -1.37 6.81
CA GLY A 37 9.49 -2.74 6.82
C GLY A 37 8.04 -2.82 7.29
N ASP A 38 7.84 -3.70 8.26
CA ASP A 38 6.61 -4.02 8.98
C ASP A 38 6.34 -3.11 10.20
N GLU A 39 7.23 -2.17 10.51
CA GLU A 39 7.04 -1.18 11.58
C GLU A 39 6.00 -0.09 11.22
N VAL A 40 5.47 -0.15 10.00
CA VAL A 40 4.42 0.74 9.50
C VAL A 40 3.42 -0.02 8.63
N PRO A 41 2.19 0.52 8.46
CA PRO A 41 1.23 -0.06 7.53
C PRO A 41 1.76 -0.17 6.09
N LEU A 42 1.16 -1.06 5.32
CA LEU A 42 1.47 -1.27 3.92
C LEU A 42 1.19 0.00 3.10
N ILE A 43 2.01 0.21 2.08
CA ILE A 43 1.81 1.22 1.06
C ILE A 43 0.82 0.68 0.04
N ALA A 44 -0.29 1.38 -0.19
CA ALA A 44 -1.29 1.01 -1.18
C ALA A 44 -1.16 1.86 -2.46
N ASP A 45 -1.26 1.20 -3.61
CA ASP A 45 -1.40 1.79 -4.94
C ASP A 45 -2.78 1.40 -5.48
N THR A 46 -3.73 2.33 -5.41
CA THR A 46 -5.12 2.12 -5.86
C THR A 46 -5.32 2.47 -7.34
N GLY A 47 -4.24 2.83 -8.05
CA GLY A 47 -4.28 3.41 -9.40
C GLY A 47 -4.70 4.89 -9.42
N LYS A 48 -5.44 5.37 -8.41
CA LYS A 48 -5.81 6.79 -8.24
C LYS A 48 -5.03 7.48 -7.13
N GLN A 49 -4.69 6.73 -6.08
CA GLN A 49 -3.96 7.22 -4.92
C GLN A 49 -2.78 6.29 -4.62
N PHE A 50 -1.74 6.87 -4.04
CA PHE A 50 -0.53 6.17 -3.65
C PHE A 50 -0.03 6.70 -2.31
N GLY A 51 0.16 5.80 -1.35
CA GLY A 51 0.63 6.18 -0.02
C GLY A 51 0.39 5.12 1.03
N LEU A 52 0.66 5.47 2.28
CA LEU A 52 0.46 4.61 3.43
C LEU A 52 -1.03 4.33 3.62
N SER A 53 -1.39 3.05 3.75
CA SER A 53 -2.74 2.62 4.06
C SER A 53 -2.98 2.54 5.58
N GLU A 54 -4.07 1.92 5.99
CA GLU A 54 -4.36 1.55 7.39
C GLU A 54 -4.07 0.07 7.68
N PHE A 55 -3.71 -0.72 6.66
CA PHE A 55 -3.54 -2.15 6.77
C PHE A 55 -2.08 -2.51 7.04
N TRP A 56 -1.84 -3.30 8.08
CA TRP A 56 -0.51 -3.83 8.41
C TRP A 56 -0.18 -5.11 7.62
N GLU A 57 -1.21 -5.82 7.18
CA GLU A 57 -1.11 -7.03 6.35
C GLU A 57 -2.01 -6.90 5.13
N ILE A 58 -1.97 -7.88 4.21
CA ILE A 58 -2.87 -7.89 3.06
C ILE A 58 -4.31 -8.12 3.56
N PRO A 59 -5.21 -7.13 3.38
CA PRO A 59 -6.57 -7.30 3.86
C PRO A 59 -7.33 -8.33 3.01
N PRO A 60 -8.26 -9.08 3.62
CA PRO A 60 -9.16 -9.94 2.87
C PRO A 60 -10.07 -9.10 1.97
N LEU A 61 -10.58 -9.73 0.91
CA LEU A 61 -11.47 -9.07 -0.06
C LEU A 61 -12.65 -8.33 0.60
N ILE A 62 -13.23 -8.91 1.66
CA ILE A 62 -14.42 -8.38 2.33
C ILE A 62 -14.17 -7.04 3.03
N GLU A 63 -12.93 -6.74 3.42
CA GLU A 63 -12.58 -5.45 4.05
C GLU A 63 -12.41 -4.32 3.03
N LEU A 64 -12.37 -4.63 1.74
CA LEU A 64 -12.11 -3.65 0.67
C LEU A 64 -13.32 -3.30 -0.20
N ILE A 65 -14.43 -4.04 -0.03
CA ILE A 65 -15.70 -3.80 -0.76
C ILE A 65 -16.39 -2.59 -0.13
#